data_AF-A0A7S4MBH6-F1
#
_entry.id   AF-A0A7S4MBH6-F1
#
_cell.length_a   1.000
_cell.length_b   1.000
_cell.length_c   1.000
_cell.angle_alpha   90.00
_cell.angle_beta   90.00
_cell.angle_gamma   90.00
#
_symmetry.space_group_name_H-M   'P 1'
#
loop_
_entity.id
_entity.type
_entity.pdbx_description
1 polymer ?
#
loop_
_entity_poly.entity_id
_entity_poly.type
_entity_poly.pdbx_seq_one_letter_code
_entity_poly.pdbx_strand_id
1 'polypeptide(L)'
;DGGATAYFARDVGSGATVLSLSTVIYSQNHKPSEQSSIEDPLGQFSWMDARLAEARNAGKRVILAGHIPPTIGSYRKSQYWYDHYLQKYFDLLEKYSDVVSAQLFGHLHSDEFRVFPFQREEKSAPLLLTASVSPVFGWNPSFRIVEFDPEKGDILDWEAHYLDLDKDSTSSWQRLYSFRDAYGVDDVSVRSLRQIVSSIGSSKKVLNTFLDFQRVGVQQDACNSTCQSEWVCVLQAPSNPEYNECLLHRMRMPYSPNRLVLAVAAAVALAVTLVGAVCYRHRRRKVGYGDIDTYNIDASDDISI
;
A
#
# COMPACT_ATOMS: atom_id res chain seq x y z
N ASP A 1 34.28 -25.81 0.46
CA ASP A 1 33.91 -24.37 0.50
C ASP A 1 32.64 -24.19 1.29
N GLY A 2 32.74 -23.87 2.58
CA GLY A 2 31.62 -23.99 3.53
C GLY A 2 31.72 -23.01 4.68
N GLY A 3 31.66 -21.71 4.38
CA GLY A 3 31.24 -20.74 5.40
C GLY A 3 29.75 -20.94 5.64
N ALA A 4 29.34 -21.10 6.90
CA ALA A 4 27.92 -21.25 7.24
C ALA A 4 27.16 -19.98 6.83
N THR A 5 26.38 -20.06 5.76
CA THR A 5 25.47 -19.01 5.33
C THR A 5 24.13 -19.19 6.01
N ALA A 6 23.50 -18.11 6.47
CA ALA A 6 22.19 -18.14 7.12
C ALA A 6 21.01 -18.25 6.12
N TYR A 7 21.27 -18.76 4.92
CA TYR A 7 20.31 -18.98 3.84
C TYR A 7 20.51 -20.37 3.23
N PHE A 8 19.44 -21.01 2.76
CA PHE A 8 19.48 -22.36 2.20
C PHE A 8 18.31 -22.64 1.25
N ALA A 9 18.44 -23.71 0.47
CA ALA A 9 17.39 -24.24 -0.40
C ALA A 9 16.93 -25.62 0.08
N ARG A 10 15.64 -25.90 -0.02
CA ARG A 10 15.05 -27.23 0.20
C ARG A 10 13.95 -27.50 -0.81
N ASP A 11 14.01 -28.66 -1.46
CA ASP A 11 12.89 -29.14 -2.26
C ASP A 11 11.73 -29.55 -1.37
N VAL A 12 10.52 -29.20 -1.80
CA VAL A 12 9.25 -29.58 -1.17
C VAL A 12 8.33 -30.14 -2.25
N GLY A 13 8.04 -31.43 -2.18
CA GLY A 13 7.40 -32.15 -3.28
C GLY A 13 8.32 -32.25 -4.52
N SER A 14 7.73 -32.52 -5.68
CA SER A 14 8.45 -32.60 -6.96
C SER A 14 8.45 -31.27 -7.72
N GLY A 15 7.45 -30.41 -7.46
CA GLY A 15 7.20 -29.17 -8.20
C GLY A 15 7.73 -27.89 -7.59
N ALA A 16 8.24 -27.91 -6.35
CA ALA A 16 8.62 -26.70 -5.64
C ALA A 16 9.96 -26.80 -4.88
N THR A 17 10.65 -25.66 -4.81
CA THR A 17 11.82 -25.45 -3.96
C THR A 17 11.58 -24.23 -3.08
N VAL A 18 11.81 -24.35 -1.77
CA VAL A 18 11.82 -23.23 -0.84
C VAL A 18 13.24 -22.67 -0.75
N LEU A 19 13.39 -21.36 -0.99
CA LEU A 19 14.61 -20.62 -0.69
C LEU A 19 14.38 -19.81 0.60
N SER A 20 15.05 -20.21 1.68
CA SER A 20 15.09 -19.46 2.92
C SER A 20 16.23 -18.44 2.85
N LEU A 21 15.86 -17.16 2.88
CA LEU A 21 16.75 -16.01 2.73
C LEU A 21 17.11 -15.41 4.10
N SER A 22 18.36 -15.04 4.27
CA SER A 22 18.83 -14.20 5.36
C SER A 22 18.60 -12.73 5.01
N THR A 23 17.44 -12.18 5.34
CA THR A 23 17.07 -10.80 4.94
C THR A 23 17.39 -9.73 5.97
N VAL A 24 17.90 -10.11 7.15
CA VAL A 24 18.37 -9.16 8.17
C VAL A 24 19.50 -8.29 7.63
N ILE A 25 20.40 -8.87 6.84
CA ILE A 25 21.57 -8.18 6.26
C ILE A 25 21.19 -7.05 5.28
N TYR A 26 19.96 -7.06 4.76
CA TYR A 26 19.47 -6.01 3.86
C TYR A 26 18.85 -4.82 4.60
N SER A 27 18.61 -4.95 5.90
CA SER A 27 17.88 -3.95 6.67
C SER A 27 18.66 -2.64 6.86
N GLN A 28 17.96 -1.51 6.77
CA GLN A 28 18.48 -0.19 7.13
C GLN A 28 18.90 -0.08 8.61
N ASN A 29 18.37 -0.98 9.46
CA ASN A 29 18.69 -1.04 10.88
C ASN A 29 19.79 -2.05 11.21
N HIS A 30 20.32 -2.79 10.23
CA HIS A 30 21.38 -3.77 10.44
C HIS A 30 22.69 -3.08 10.89
N LYS A 31 23.40 -3.73 11.82
CA LYS A 31 24.66 -3.22 12.40
C LYS A 31 25.75 -4.28 12.30
N PRO A 32 27.02 -3.90 12.03
CA PRO A 32 27.52 -2.55 11.79
C PRO A 32 27.04 -1.99 10.42
N SER A 33 26.77 -0.68 10.36
CA SER A 33 26.13 -0.04 9.19
C SER A 33 26.98 -0.07 7.92
N GLU A 34 28.29 -0.21 8.05
CA GLU A 34 29.26 -0.31 6.97
C GLU A 34 28.97 -1.50 6.03
N GLN A 35 28.31 -2.54 6.55
CA GLN A 35 27.86 -3.69 5.74
C GLN A 35 26.81 -3.32 4.68
N SER A 36 26.14 -2.17 4.80
CA SER A 36 25.20 -1.68 3.79
C SER A 36 25.85 -1.34 2.45
N SER A 37 27.16 -1.08 2.44
CA SER A 37 27.92 -0.76 1.22
C SER A 37 28.34 -2.00 0.41
N ILE A 38 28.15 -3.20 0.96
CA ILE A 38 28.51 -4.44 0.27
C ILE A 38 27.44 -4.72 -0.79
N GLU A 39 27.84 -4.81 -2.05
CA GLU A 39 26.89 -5.01 -3.15
C GLU A 39 26.08 -6.32 -3.02
N ASP A 40 26.74 -7.43 -2.68
CA ASP A 40 26.10 -8.74 -2.49
C ASP A 40 26.55 -9.37 -1.16
N PRO A 41 25.96 -8.94 -0.03
CA PRO A 41 26.39 -9.43 1.28
C PRO A 41 26.15 -10.94 1.38
N LEU A 42 27.20 -11.67 1.75
CA LEU A 42 27.24 -13.14 1.80
C LEU A 42 27.04 -13.84 0.44
N GLY A 43 27.09 -13.13 -0.69
CA GLY A 43 26.88 -13.71 -2.02
C GLY A 43 25.44 -14.20 -2.26
N GLN A 44 24.48 -13.73 -1.47
CA GLN A 44 23.13 -14.27 -1.43
C GLN A 44 22.32 -13.92 -2.69
N PHE A 45 22.49 -12.74 -3.29
CA PHE A 45 21.80 -12.40 -4.54
C PHE A 45 22.32 -13.24 -5.71
N SER A 46 23.64 -13.42 -5.81
CA SER A 46 24.25 -14.29 -6.81
C SER A 46 23.80 -15.75 -6.64
N TRP A 47 23.75 -16.22 -5.38
CA TRP A 47 23.22 -17.54 -5.05
C TRP A 47 21.74 -17.69 -5.41
N MET A 48 20.92 -16.68 -5.11
CA MET A 48 19.49 -16.66 -5.44
C MET A 48 19.26 -16.70 -6.95
N ASP A 49 20.03 -15.93 -7.74
CA ASP A 49 20.00 -15.95 -9.21
C ASP A 49 20.27 -17.37 -9.75
N ALA A 50 21.33 -18.01 -9.25
CA ALA A 50 21.69 -19.38 -9.64
C ALA A 50 20.60 -20.40 -9.29
N ARG A 51 20.05 -20.33 -8.07
CA ARG A 51 18.98 -21.25 -7.62
C ARG A 51 17.67 -21.07 -8.40
N LEU A 52 17.31 -19.83 -8.73
CA LEU A 52 16.13 -19.54 -9.56
C LEU A 52 16.32 -20.03 -11.00
N ALA A 53 17.52 -19.86 -11.58
CA ALA A 53 17.85 -20.41 -12.89
C ALA A 53 17.78 -21.94 -12.92
N GLU A 54 18.30 -22.61 -11.89
CA GLU A 54 18.22 -24.06 -11.74
C GLU A 54 16.77 -24.55 -11.63
N ALA A 55 15.95 -23.89 -10.81
CA ALA A 55 14.53 -24.23 -10.69
C ALA A 55 13.80 -24.07 -12.03
N ARG A 56 14.06 -22.99 -12.78
CA ARG A 56 13.53 -22.80 -14.14
C ARG A 56 13.88 -23.96 -15.06
N ASN A 57 15.16 -24.34 -15.10
CA ASN A 57 15.65 -25.41 -15.98
C ASN A 57 15.07 -26.78 -15.58
N ALA A 58 14.78 -26.96 -14.29
CA ALA A 58 14.16 -28.18 -13.76
C ALA A 58 12.61 -28.18 -13.87
N GLY A 59 12.00 -27.09 -14.37
CA GLY A 59 10.54 -26.95 -14.43
C GLY A 59 9.87 -26.86 -13.05
N LYS A 60 10.62 -26.45 -12.02
CA LYS A 60 10.11 -26.25 -10.65
C LYS A 60 9.76 -24.80 -10.40
N ARG A 61 8.81 -24.55 -9.50
CA ARG A 61 8.54 -23.23 -8.95
C ARG A 61 9.30 -22.98 -7.65
N VAL A 62 9.42 -21.71 -7.28
CA VAL A 62 10.18 -21.28 -6.10
C VAL A 62 9.30 -20.48 -5.14
N ILE A 63 9.33 -20.90 -3.88
CA ILE A 63 8.76 -20.16 -2.76
C ILE A 63 9.91 -19.47 -2.03
N LEU A 64 9.89 -18.13 -2.00
CA LEU A 64 10.86 -17.36 -1.23
C LEU A 64 10.35 -17.20 0.19
N ALA A 65 11.22 -17.42 1.17
CA ALA A 65 10.90 -17.20 2.59
C ALA A 65 11.98 -16.32 3.24
N GLY A 66 11.59 -15.32 4.03
CA GLY A 66 12.54 -14.45 4.74
C GLY A 66 11.94 -13.82 5.99
N HIS A 67 12.77 -13.18 6.81
CA HIS A 67 12.28 -12.52 8.03
C HIS A 67 11.77 -11.10 7.75
N ILE A 68 12.68 -10.17 7.47
CA ILE A 68 12.39 -8.76 7.16
C ILE A 68 11.96 -8.65 5.71
N PRO A 69 10.76 -8.13 5.40
CA PRO A 69 10.26 -8.06 4.03
C PRO A 69 10.79 -6.85 3.23
N PRO A 70 10.82 -6.95 1.88
CA PRO A 70 11.20 -5.87 0.97
C PRO A 70 10.03 -4.89 0.75
N THR A 71 9.62 -4.19 1.81
CA THR A 71 8.48 -3.25 1.80
C THR A 71 8.68 -2.15 2.85
N ILE A 72 7.77 -1.18 2.89
CA ILE A 72 7.58 -0.32 4.06
C ILE A 72 6.78 -1.02 5.17
N GLY A 73 7.01 -0.60 6.42
CA GLY A 73 6.23 -1.03 7.59
C GLY A 73 4.85 -0.39 7.68
N SER A 74 3.85 -1.15 8.11
CA SER A 74 2.45 -0.70 8.11
C SER A 74 2.12 0.37 9.14
N TYR A 75 2.88 0.45 10.23
CA TYR A 75 2.65 1.43 11.30
C TYR A 75 3.61 2.60 11.22
N ARG A 76 4.92 2.32 11.26
CA ARG A 76 5.96 3.36 11.20
C ARG A 76 6.13 3.98 9.81
N LYS A 77 5.54 3.37 8.78
CA LYS A 77 5.67 3.77 7.36
C LYS A 77 7.12 3.92 6.91
N SER A 78 8.08 3.32 7.63
CA SER A 78 9.49 3.35 7.29
C SER A 78 9.83 2.14 6.42
N GLN A 79 10.61 2.37 5.37
CA GLN A 79 11.18 1.30 4.57
C GLN A 79 12.15 0.43 5.37
N TYR A 80 12.14 -0.87 5.11
CA TYR A 80 12.97 -1.80 5.87
C TYR A 80 14.35 -2.04 5.26
N TRP A 81 14.45 -2.13 3.94
CA TRP A 81 15.68 -2.47 3.22
C TRP A 81 16.30 -1.24 2.57
N TYR A 82 17.61 -1.24 2.35
CA TYR A 82 18.25 -0.23 1.50
C TYR A 82 17.77 -0.33 0.05
N ASP A 83 17.68 0.81 -0.63
CA ASP A 83 17.11 0.93 -1.98
C ASP A 83 17.82 0.03 -3.00
N HIS A 84 19.16 -0.06 -2.95
CA HIS A 84 19.93 -0.91 -3.86
C HIS A 84 19.66 -2.41 -3.65
N TYR A 85 19.33 -2.84 -2.43
CA TYR A 85 18.92 -4.22 -2.16
C TYR A 85 17.48 -4.48 -2.58
N LEU A 86 16.57 -3.51 -2.41
CA LEU A 86 15.21 -3.60 -2.96
C LEU A 86 15.26 -3.76 -4.48
N GLN A 87 16.05 -2.93 -5.17
CA GLN A 87 16.20 -2.99 -6.61
C GLN A 87 16.69 -4.37 -7.07
N LYS A 88 17.79 -4.88 -6.50
CA LYS A 88 18.32 -6.21 -6.85
C LYS A 88 17.31 -7.33 -6.62
N TYR A 89 16.57 -7.27 -5.53
CA TYR A 89 15.55 -8.27 -5.23
C TYR A 89 14.41 -8.22 -6.26
N PHE A 90 13.89 -7.04 -6.59
CA PHE A 90 12.81 -6.89 -7.57
C PHE A 90 13.26 -7.19 -9.00
N ASP A 91 14.51 -6.90 -9.37
CA ASP A 91 15.09 -7.28 -10.66
C ASP A 91 15.11 -8.81 -10.82
N LEU A 92 15.47 -9.55 -9.75
CA LEU A 92 15.40 -11.01 -9.76
C LEU A 92 13.96 -11.51 -9.85
N LEU A 93 13.01 -10.90 -9.14
CA LEU A 93 11.61 -11.28 -9.24
C LEU A 93 11.02 -11.01 -10.62
N GLU A 94 11.42 -9.93 -11.28
CA GLU A 94 11.01 -9.64 -12.66
C GLU A 94 11.63 -10.66 -13.62
N LYS A 95 12.95 -10.90 -13.49
CA LYS A 95 13.69 -11.87 -14.30
C LYS A 95 13.13 -13.27 -14.16
N TYR A 96 12.67 -13.66 -12.97
CA TYR A 96 12.17 -15.01 -12.63
C TYR A 96 10.68 -15.07 -12.31
N SER A 97 9.88 -14.18 -12.89
CA SER A 97 8.44 -14.11 -12.61
C SER A 97 7.69 -15.41 -12.94
N ASP A 98 8.12 -16.13 -13.97
CA ASP A 98 7.60 -17.45 -14.36
C ASP A 98 7.92 -18.58 -13.36
N VAL A 99 8.89 -18.38 -12.46
CA VAL A 99 9.39 -19.40 -11.54
C VAL A 99 8.94 -19.13 -10.11
N VAL A 100 9.00 -17.87 -9.65
CA VAL A 100 8.65 -17.52 -8.27
C VAL A 100 7.13 -17.60 -8.12
N SER A 101 6.64 -18.46 -7.24
CA SER A 101 5.21 -18.65 -6.99
C SER A 101 4.72 -17.92 -5.75
N ALA A 102 5.60 -17.61 -4.79
CA ALA A 102 5.24 -16.89 -3.57
C ALA A 102 6.44 -16.25 -2.87
N GLN A 103 6.13 -15.24 -2.06
CA GLN A 103 7.06 -14.58 -1.16
C GLN A 103 6.46 -14.58 0.25
N LEU A 104 7.07 -15.29 1.19
CA LEU A 104 6.58 -15.50 2.56
C LEU A 104 7.47 -14.78 3.57
N PHE A 105 6.91 -13.83 4.29
CA PHE A 105 7.66 -13.00 5.22
C PHE A 105 6.94 -12.80 6.56
N GLY A 106 7.67 -12.28 7.55
CA GLY A 106 7.15 -11.93 8.87
C GLY A 106 7.52 -10.50 9.25
N HIS A 107 8.16 -10.36 10.42
CA HIS A 107 8.69 -9.12 10.99
C HIS A 107 7.67 -8.07 11.45
N LEU A 108 6.55 -7.89 10.73
CA LEU A 108 5.55 -6.87 11.09
C LEU A 108 4.63 -7.29 12.23
N HIS A 109 4.56 -8.60 12.53
CA HIS A 109 3.67 -9.19 13.54
C HIS A 109 2.17 -8.99 13.23
N SER A 110 1.84 -8.72 11.98
CA SER A 110 0.47 -8.51 11.51
C SER A 110 0.18 -9.38 10.27
N ASP A 111 -1.09 -9.78 10.12
CA ASP A 111 -1.53 -10.60 8.99
C ASP A 111 -1.83 -9.70 7.78
N GLU A 112 -0.93 -9.70 6.80
CA GLU A 112 -1.01 -8.75 5.70
C GLU A 112 -0.53 -9.36 4.39
N PHE A 113 -0.64 -8.58 3.32
CA PHE A 113 -0.04 -8.86 2.02
C PHE A 113 0.45 -7.57 1.38
N ARG A 114 1.25 -7.69 0.31
CA ARG A 114 1.66 -6.57 -0.54
C ARG A 114 1.40 -6.90 -2.00
N VAL A 115 1.01 -5.89 -2.75
CA VAL A 115 0.86 -5.96 -4.19
C VAL A 115 1.33 -4.66 -4.83
N PHE A 116 2.41 -4.74 -5.58
CA PHE A 116 3.08 -3.56 -6.10
C PHE A 116 2.56 -3.19 -7.50
N PRO A 117 2.49 -1.90 -7.87
CA PRO A 117 2.01 -1.47 -9.19
C PRO A 117 2.79 -2.08 -10.37
N PHE A 118 4.11 -2.26 -10.23
CA PHE A 118 4.97 -2.80 -11.29
C PHE A 118 4.80 -4.30 -11.55
N GLN A 119 4.10 -5.03 -10.68
CA GLN A 119 3.91 -6.47 -10.85
C GLN A 119 3.01 -6.79 -12.05
N ARG A 120 3.22 -7.93 -12.70
CA ARG A 120 2.36 -8.43 -13.79
C ARG A 120 1.33 -9.39 -13.18
N GLU A 121 0.05 -9.14 -13.41
CA GLU A 121 -1.05 -9.86 -12.72
C GLU A 121 -0.94 -11.39 -12.80
N GLU A 122 -0.56 -11.91 -13.96
CA GLU A 122 -0.54 -13.35 -14.24
C GLU A 122 0.82 -14.02 -14.02
N LYS A 123 1.85 -13.22 -13.72
CA LYS A 123 3.24 -13.71 -13.68
C LYS A 123 3.96 -13.34 -12.40
N SER A 124 3.46 -12.42 -11.58
CA SER A 124 4.17 -12.01 -10.37
C SER A 124 3.71 -12.80 -9.17
N ALA A 125 4.68 -13.16 -8.32
CA ALA A 125 4.41 -13.81 -7.04
C ALA A 125 3.78 -12.85 -6.03
N PRO A 126 2.73 -13.27 -5.30
CA PRO A 126 2.17 -12.49 -4.21
C PRO A 126 3.16 -12.43 -3.03
N LEU A 127 3.16 -11.31 -2.30
CA LEU A 127 3.96 -11.14 -1.07
C LEU A 127 3.06 -11.18 0.15
N LEU A 128 3.28 -12.19 0.99
CA LEU A 128 2.41 -12.60 2.06
C LEU A 128 3.14 -12.42 3.39
N LEU A 129 2.50 -11.72 4.32
CA LEU A 129 3.05 -11.39 5.63
C LEU A 129 2.22 -12.10 6.71
N THR A 130 2.89 -12.89 7.53
CA THR A 130 2.22 -13.60 8.64
C THR A 130 2.30 -12.80 9.94
N ALA A 131 1.23 -12.87 10.72
CA ALA A 131 1.20 -12.40 12.10
C ALA A 131 2.14 -13.23 12.99
N SER A 132 2.34 -12.79 14.23
CA SER A 132 3.25 -13.45 15.16
C SER A 132 2.55 -14.31 16.19
N VAL A 133 3.23 -15.35 16.66
CA VAL A 133 2.85 -16.06 17.90
C VAL A 133 3.01 -15.15 19.13
N SER A 134 3.97 -14.23 19.12
CA SER A 134 4.16 -13.28 20.23
C SER A 134 3.05 -12.23 20.25
N PRO A 135 2.36 -12.00 21.38
CA PRO A 135 1.32 -10.98 21.51
C PRO A 135 1.86 -9.60 21.90
N VAL A 136 3.17 -9.34 21.71
CA VAL A 136 3.84 -8.12 22.22
C VAL A 136 3.22 -6.80 21.74
N PHE A 137 2.53 -6.80 20.60
CA PHE A 137 1.82 -5.64 20.06
C PHE A 137 0.32 -5.61 20.38
N GLY A 138 -0.15 -6.48 21.26
CA GLY A 138 -1.56 -6.54 21.67
C GLY A 138 -2.46 -7.34 20.74
N TRP A 139 -1.91 -8.05 19.76
CA TRP A 139 -2.64 -8.97 18.89
C TRP A 139 -2.69 -10.37 19.50
N ASN A 140 -3.72 -11.13 19.16
CA ASN A 140 -3.75 -12.55 19.47
C ASN A 140 -2.58 -13.30 18.79
N PRO A 141 -1.95 -14.28 19.46
CA PRO A 141 -1.00 -15.18 18.84
C PRO A 141 -1.58 -15.82 17.58
N SER A 142 -0.80 -15.84 16.51
CA SER A 142 -1.24 -16.40 15.23
C SER A 142 -0.14 -17.18 14.53
N PHE A 143 -0.54 -18.17 13.73
CA PHE A 143 0.27 -18.78 12.69
C PHE A 143 -0.55 -18.96 11.42
N ARG A 144 0.14 -19.21 10.29
CA ARG A 144 -0.49 -19.45 8.99
C ARG A 144 -0.08 -20.80 8.41
N ILE A 145 -1.02 -21.45 7.74
CA ILE A 145 -0.79 -22.60 6.86
C ILE A 145 -0.95 -22.10 5.42
N VAL A 146 0.06 -22.31 4.59
CA VAL A 146 0.02 -21.99 3.15
C VAL A 146 -0.12 -23.29 2.38
N GLU A 147 -1.21 -23.43 1.63
CA GLU A 147 -1.49 -24.61 0.82
C GLU A 147 -0.90 -24.44 -0.58
N PHE A 148 -0.25 -25.50 -1.10
CA PHE A 148 0.36 -25.47 -2.42
C PHE A 148 0.25 -26.83 -3.13
N ASP A 149 0.25 -26.81 -4.46
CA ASP A 149 0.30 -28.01 -5.31
C ASP A 149 1.73 -28.60 -5.27
N PRO A 150 1.94 -29.82 -4.73
CA PRO A 150 3.28 -30.39 -4.57
C PRO A 150 3.93 -30.80 -5.90
N GLU A 151 3.17 -30.90 -7.00
CA GLU A 151 3.65 -31.25 -8.33
C GLU A 151 3.90 -30.03 -9.21
N LYS A 152 3.12 -28.95 -9.04
CA LYS A 152 3.24 -27.72 -9.84
C LYS A 152 3.91 -26.56 -9.11
N GLY A 153 3.87 -26.56 -7.78
CA GLY A 153 4.41 -25.52 -6.91
C GLY A 153 3.57 -24.24 -6.83
N ASP A 154 2.31 -24.30 -7.24
CA ASP A 154 1.33 -23.21 -7.24
C ASP A 154 0.75 -23.04 -5.83
N ILE A 155 0.66 -21.82 -5.31
CA ILE A 155 -0.06 -21.57 -4.07
C ILE A 155 -1.56 -21.62 -4.34
N LEU A 156 -2.28 -22.38 -3.52
CA LEU A 156 -3.71 -22.63 -3.67
C LEU A 156 -4.52 -21.71 -2.74
N ASP A 157 -4.13 -21.64 -1.47
CA ASP A 157 -4.79 -20.82 -0.47
C ASP A 157 -3.84 -20.55 0.71
N TRP A 158 -4.28 -19.71 1.66
CA TRP A 158 -3.75 -19.76 3.01
C TRP A 158 -4.85 -19.72 4.05
N GLU A 159 -4.56 -20.33 5.19
CA GLU A 159 -5.40 -20.34 6.36
C GLU A 159 -4.65 -19.76 7.55
N ALA A 160 -5.23 -18.76 8.21
CA ALA A 160 -4.71 -18.23 9.46
C ALA A 160 -5.40 -18.90 10.63
N HIS A 161 -4.62 -19.24 11.66
CA HIS A 161 -5.10 -19.69 12.95
C HIS A 161 -4.68 -18.72 14.03
N TYR A 162 -5.46 -18.67 15.11
CA TYR A 162 -5.16 -17.81 16.24
C TYR A 162 -5.51 -18.45 17.58
N LEU A 163 -4.89 -17.92 18.64
CA LEU A 163 -5.23 -18.20 20.01
C LEU A 163 -5.90 -16.97 20.61
N ASP A 164 -7.14 -17.10 21.06
CA ASP A 164 -7.90 -16.01 21.65
C ASP A 164 -7.46 -15.79 23.10
N LEU A 165 -6.74 -14.69 23.37
CA LEU A 165 -6.20 -14.38 24.70
C LEU A 165 -7.25 -13.83 25.68
N ASP A 166 -8.38 -13.33 25.19
CA ASP A 166 -9.47 -12.83 26.03
C ASP A 166 -10.35 -13.97 26.56
N LYS A 167 -10.26 -15.16 25.94
CA LYS A 167 -10.85 -16.38 26.48
C LYS A 167 -9.93 -16.96 27.57
N ASP A 168 -10.57 -17.40 28.65
CA ASP A 168 -9.93 -17.99 29.83
C ASP A 168 -9.01 -19.19 29.46
N SER A 169 -8.27 -19.73 30.44
CA SER A 169 -7.24 -20.79 30.36
C SER A 169 -7.55 -22.09 29.55
N THR A 170 -8.72 -22.19 28.93
CA THR A 170 -9.15 -23.23 27.99
C THR A 170 -8.93 -22.88 26.51
N SER A 171 -8.34 -21.72 26.20
CA SER A 171 -8.11 -21.27 24.83
C SER A 171 -7.28 -22.29 24.04
N SER A 172 -7.83 -22.75 22.92
CA SER A 172 -7.19 -23.64 21.95
C SER A 172 -7.01 -22.89 20.63
N TRP A 173 -6.07 -23.33 19.79
CA TRP A 173 -5.91 -22.76 18.46
C TRP A 173 -7.18 -22.94 17.64
N GLN A 174 -7.71 -21.84 17.11
CA GLN A 174 -8.91 -21.80 16.29
C GLN A 174 -8.58 -21.31 14.89
N ARG A 175 -9.32 -21.80 13.89
CA ARG A 175 -9.27 -21.24 12.54
C ARG A 175 -9.78 -19.80 12.60
N LEU A 176 -9.00 -18.86 12.10
CA LEU A 176 -9.40 -17.46 11.95
C LEU A 176 -10.13 -17.26 10.62
N TYR A 177 -9.47 -17.60 9.50
CA TYR A 177 -10.04 -17.47 8.16
C TYR A 177 -9.25 -18.25 7.10
N SER A 178 -9.91 -18.61 5.98
CA SER A 178 -9.26 -18.88 4.68
C SER A 178 -9.28 -17.60 3.85
N PHE A 179 -8.19 -17.32 3.13
CA PHE A 179 -8.08 -16.13 2.31
C PHE A 179 -9.17 -16.04 1.24
N ARG A 180 -9.38 -17.14 0.51
CA ARG A 180 -10.38 -17.23 -0.55
C ARG A 180 -11.80 -17.00 -0.02
N ASP A 181 -12.14 -17.68 1.08
CA ASP A 181 -13.46 -17.56 1.72
C ASP A 181 -13.72 -16.13 2.20
N ALA A 182 -12.73 -15.51 2.84
CA ALA A 182 -12.92 -14.24 3.51
C ALA A 182 -13.00 -13.04 2.56
N TYR A 183 -12.27 -13.09 1.43
CA TYR A 183 -12.29 -12.04 0.42
C TYR A 183 -13.17 -12.36 -0.80
N GLY A 184 -13.70 -13.58 -0.90
CA GLY A 184 -14.54 -14.01 -2.01
C GLY A 184 -13.78 -14.04 -3.34
N VAL A 185 -12.54 -14.53 -3.32
CA VAL A 185 -11.65 -14.62 -4.48
C VAL A 185 -11.28 -16.07 -4.80
N ASP A 186 -10.94 -16.33 -6.05
CA ASP A 186 -10.67 -17.69 -6.51
C ASP A 186 -9.28 -18.20 -6.11
N ASP A 187 -8.32 -17.31 -5.88
CA ASP A 187 -6.92 -17.63 -5.60
C ASP A 187 -6.21 -16.52 -4.82
N VAL A 188 -4.93 -16.74 -4.50
CA VAL A 188 -4.04 -15.74 -3.88
C VAL A 188 -3.18 -14.98 -4.90
N SER A 189 -3.59 -14.93 -6.17
CA SER A 189 -2.81 -14.30 -7.24
C SER A 189 -2.68 -12.78 -7.05
N VAL A 190 -1.68 -12.17 -7.70
CA VAL A 190 -1.51 -10.72 -7.73
C VAL A 190 -2.76 -10.01 -8.26
N ARG A 191 -3.51 -10.62 -9.18
CA ARG A 191 -4.81 -10.11 -9.63
C ARG A 191 -5.81 -10.03 -8.49
N SER A 192 -6.01 -11.12 -7.76
CA SER A 192 -6.92 -11.19 -6.61
C SER A 192 -6.51 -10.19 -5.52
N LEU A 193 -5.21 -10.09 -5.20
CA LEU A 193 -4.71 -9.09 -4.26
C LEU A 193 -5.01 -7.66 -4.71
N ARG A 194 -4.83 -7.32 -6.00
CA ARG A 194 -5.18 -5.99 -6.53
C ARG A 194 -6.66 -5.67 -6.41
N GLN A 195 -7.51 -6.64 -6.72
CA GLN A 195 -8.96 -6.49 -6.57
C GLN A 195 -9.33 -6.20 -5.11
N ILE A 196 -8.69 -6.89 -4.16
CA ILE A 196 -8.89 -6.64 -2.74
C ILE A 196 -8.41 -5.24 -2.36
N VAL A 197 -7.21 -4.80 -2.76
CA VAL A 197 -6.72 -3.43 -2.46
C VAL A 197 -7.64 -2.36 -3.04
N SER A 198 -8.12 -2.53 -4.27
CA SER A 198 -9.11 -1.64 -4.89
C SER A 198 -10.41 -1.59 -4.07
N SER A 199 -10.86 -2.75 -3.59
CA SER A 199 -12.05 -2.88 -2.74
C SER A 199 -11.84 -2.27 -1.36
N ILE A 200 -10.67 -2.40 -0.74
CA ILE A 200 -10.28 -1.72 0.49
C ILE A 200 -10.39 -0.20 0.30
N GLY A 201 -10.01 0.32 -0.87
CA GLY A 201 -10.09 1.74 -1.18
C GLY A 201 -11.50 2.30 -1.44
N SER A 202 -12.51 1.45 -1.59
CA SER A 202 -13.88 1.84 -1.99
C SER A 202 -14.99 1.27 -1.09
N SER A 203 -14.70 0.27 -0.26
CA SER A 203 -15.68 -0.43 0.59
C SER A 203 -15.21 -0.51 2.04
N LYS A 204 -15.97 0.13 2.94
CA LYS A 204 -15.74 0.02 4.39
C LYS A 204 -15.85 -1.41 4.91
N LYS A 205 -16.71 -2.23 4.29
CA LYS A 205 -16.86 -3.64 4.67
C LYS A 205 -15.55 -4.39 4.45
N VAL A 206 -14.97 -4.28 3.25
CA VAL A 206 -13.71 -4.98 2.92
C VAL A 206 -12.53 -4.41 3.71
N LEU A 207 -12.49 -3.09 3.91
CA LEU A 207 -11.52 -2.46 4.79
C LEU A 207 -11.58 -3.02 6.22
N ASN A 208 -12.78 -3.10 6.82
CA ASN A 208 -12.94 -3.63 8.17
C ASN A 208 -12.55 -5.11 8.24
N THR A 209 -12.97 -5.93 7.27
CA THR A 209 -12.55 -7.33 7.16
C THR A 209 -11.02 -7.46 7.12
N PHE A 210 -10.34 -6.64 6.31
CA PHE A 210 -8.88 -6.61 6.29
C PHE A 210 -8.27 -6.23 7.64
N LEU A 211 -8.80 -5.18 8.30
CA LEU A 211 -8.30 -4.71 9.60
C LEU A 211 -8.51 -5.74 10.72
N ASP A 212 -9.63 -6.46 10.70
CA ASP A 212 -9.93 -7.50 11.67
C ASP A 212 -8.90 -8.63 11.57
N PHE A 213 -8.58 -9.10 10.36
CA PHE A 213 -7.55 -10.13 10.19
C PHE A 213 -6.14 -9.62 10.46
N GLN A 214 -5.82 -8.40 10.02
CA GLN A 214 -4.52 -7.77 10.22
C GLN A 214 -4.10 -7.73 11.70
N ARG A 215 -5.09 -7.67 12.60
CA ARG A 215 -4.95 -7.61 14.06
C ARG A 215 -5.38 -8.89 14.77
N VAL A 216 -5.59 -9.97 14.02
CA VAL A 216 -5.92 -11.28 14.56
C VAL A 216 -7.19 -11.22 15.45
N GLY A 217 -8.21 -10.50 14.99
CA GLY A 217 -9.52 -10.37 15.64
C GLY A 217 -9.63 -9.29 16.72
N VAL A 218 -8.56 -8.55 17.03
CA VAL A 218 -8.59 -7.50 18.06
C VAL A 218 -9.21 -6.20 17.54
N GLN A 219 -10.26 -5.73 18.22
CA GLN A 219 -10.99 -4.50 17.85
C GLN A 219 -10.16 -3.22 18.06
N GLN A 220 -10.39 -2.20 17.23
CA GLN A 220 -9.91 -0.83 17.46
C GLN A 220 -10.89 0.23 16.94
N ASP A 221 -10.49 1.49 17.14
CA ASP A 221 -11.11 2.70 16.60
C ASP A 221 -11.38 2.63 15.09
N ALA A 222 -12.44 3.34 14.68
CA ALA A 222 -12.87 3.40 13.30
C ALA A 222 -11.79 3.98 12.37
N CYS A 223 -11.48 3.27 11.28
CA CYS A 223 -10.59 3.76 10.24
C CYS A 223 -11.31 4.80 9.36
N ASN A 224 -10.91 6.06 9.48
CA ASN A 224 -11.44 7.16 8.66
C ASN A 224 -10.84 7.15 7.23
N SER A 225 -11.21 8.12 6.40
CA SER A 225 -10.74 8.22 5.01
C SER A 225 -9.22 8.38 4.86
N THR A 226 -8.58 9.03 5.84
CA THR A 226 -7.12 9.16 5.88
C THR A 226 -6.48 7.81 6.15
N CYS A 227 -6.91 7.12 7.21
CA CYS A 227 -6.48 5.76 7.54
C CYS A 227 -6.69 4.79 6.36
N GLN A 228 -7.84 4.85 5.68
CA GLN A 228 -8.12 4.03 4.50
C GLN A 228 -7.13 4.32 3.36
N SER A 229 -6.81 5.59 3.12
CA SER A 229 -5.85 5.98 2.08
C SER A 229 -4.42 5.53 2.42
N GLU A 230 -4.03 5.62 3.70
CA GLU A 230 -2.75 5.11 4.16
C GLU A 230 -2.64 3.61 3.97
N TRP A 231 -3.69 2.83 4.26
CA TRP A 231 -3.69 1.39 4.02
C TRP A 231 -3.57 1.04 2.56
N VAL A 232 -4.36 1.68 1.69
CA VAL A 232 -4.26 1.48 0.24
C VAL A 232 -2.83 1.76 -0.25
N CYS A 233 -2.17 2.80 0.26
CA CYS A 233 -0.80 3.13 -0.14
C CYS A 233 0.24 2.19 0.46
N VAL A 234 0.13 1.79 1.74
CA VAL A 234 1.05 0.82 2.36
C VAL A 234 1.03 -0.51 1.62
N LEU A 235 -0.16 -1.00 1.27
CA LEU A 235 -0.31 -2.30 0.61
C LEU A 235 0.34 -2.34 -0.79
N GLN A 236 0.67 -1.18 -1.36
CA GLN A 236 1.20 -1.03 -2.71
C GLN A 236 2.60 -0.42 -2.79
N ALA A 237 3.21 -0.03 -1.67
CA ALA A 237 4.47 0.69 -1.66
C ALA A 237 5.65 -0.20 -1.24
N PRO A 238 6.63 -0.46 -2.13
CA PRO A 238 7.86 -1.15 -1.74
C PRO A 238 8.78 -0.26 -0.90
N SER A 239 8.78 1.06 -1.15
CA SER A 239 9.68 2.01 -0.50
C SER A 239 8.95 3.31 -0.09
N ASN A 240 9.66 4.17 0.63
CA ASN A 240 9.12 5.43 1.11
C ASN A 240 8.70 6.40 -0.02
N PRO A 241 9.50 6.59 -1.08
CA PRO A 241 9.10 7.32 -2.29
C PRO A 241 7.72 6.94 -2.85
N GLU A 242 7.46 5.67 -3.16
CA GLU A 242 6.17 5.27 -3.77
C GLU A 242 5.00 5.43 -2.79
N TYR A 243 5.24 5.21 -1.49
CA TYR A 243 4.23 5.46 -0.46
C TYR A 243 3.79 6.94 -0.46
N ASN A 244 4.76 7.85 -0.45
CA ASN A 244 4.52 9.28 -0.44
C ASN A 244 3.84 9.75 -1.72
N GLU A 245 4.26 9.23 -2.87
CA GLU A 245 3.62 9.53 -4.16
C GLU A 245 2.15 9.07 -4.19
N CYS A 246 1.88 7.84 -3.76
CA CYS A 246 0.51 7.32 -3.65
C CYS A 246 -0.36 8.21 -2.77
N LEU A 247 0.15 8.59 -1.59
CA LEU A 247 -0.56 9.44 -0.65
C LEU A 247 -0.86 10.82 -1.24
N LEU A 248 0.13 11.45 -1.90
CA LEU A 248 -0.06 12.74 -2.57
C LEU A 248 -1.15 12.66 -3.64
N HIS A 249 -1.19 11.57 -4.40
CA HIS A 249 -2.23 11.37 -5.42
C HIS A 249 -3.62 11.22 -4.79
N ARG A 250 -3.76 10.42 -3.73
CA ARG A 250 -5.06 10.20 -3.05
C ARG A 250 -5.55 11.42 -2.28
N MET A 251 -4.65 12.25 -1.73
CA MET A 251 -5.00 13.49 -1.03
C MET A 251 -5.34 14.64 -1.99
N ARG A 252 -4.85 14.60 -3.24
CA ARG A 252 -5.15 15.61 -4.27
C ARG A 252 -6.45 15.38 -5.02
N MET A 253 -7.17 14.27 -4.77
CA MET A 253 -8.54 14.08 -5.26
C MET A 253 -9.42 15.19 -4.65
N PRO A 254 -9.84 16.19 -5.44
CA PRO A 254 -10.51 17.35 -4.88
C PRO A 254 -11.85 16.90 -4.30
N TYR A 255 -12.11 17.35 -3.07
CA TYR A 255 -13.44 17.40 -2.48
C TYR A 255 -14.41 17.90 -3.55
N SER A 256 -15.27 17.04 -4.11
CA SER A 256 -16.35 17.53 -4.97
C SER A 256 -17.24 18.37 -4.05
N PRO A 257 -17.31 19.71 -4.19
CA PRO A 257 -18.14 20.49 -3.30
C PRO A 257 -19.56 19.95 -3.45
N ASN A 258 -20.15 19.56 -2.32
CA ASN A 258 -21.50 19.04 -2.25
C ASN A 258 -22.42 19.93 -3.11
N ARG A 259 -23.34 19.37 -3.90
CA ARG A 259 -24.24 20.18 -4.76
C ARG A 259 -24.93 21.30 -4.00
N LEU A 260 -25.17 21.10 -2.70
CA LEU A 260 -25.69 22.09 -1.77
C LEU A 260 -24.76 23.30 -1.59
N VAL A 261 -23.44 23.11 -1.49
CA VAL A 261 -22.45 24.19 -1.35
C VAL A 261 -22.39 25.02 -2.64
N LEU A 262 -22.41 24.37 -3.80
CA LEU A 262 -22.49 25.06 -5.09
C LEU A 262 -23.80 25.83 -5.25
N ALA A 263 -24.92 25.25 -4.83
CA ALA A 263 -26.23 25.91 -4.86
C ALA A 263 -26.30 27.12 -3.91
N VAL A 264 -25.74 27.00 -2.71
CA VAL A 264 -25.65 28.11 -1.74
C VAL A 264 -24.75 29.22 -2.27
N ALA A 265 -23.58 28.89 -2.82
CA ALA A 265 -22.68 29.88 -3.42
C ALA A 265 -23.34 30.62 -4.60
N ALA A 266 -24.07 29.90 -5.45
CA ALA A 266 -24.82 30.50 -6.56
C ALA A 266 -25.96 31.40 -6.06
N ALA A 267 -26.70 30.98 -5.02
CA ALA A 267 -27.77 31.78 -4.43
C ALA A 267 -27.25 33.08 -3.78
N VAL A 268 -26.11 33.02 -3.09
CA VAL A 268 -25.45 34.19 -2.51
C VAL A 268 -25.00 35.16 -3.60
N ALA A 269 -24.39 34.67 -4.68
CA ALA A 269 -23.98 35.52 -5.81
C ALA A 269 -25.19 36.22 -6.47
N LEU A 270 -26.30 35.50 -6.65
CA LEU A 270 -27.56 36.07 -7.16
C LEU A 270 -28.13 37.14 -6.22
N ALA A 271 -28.11 36.92 -4.91
CA ALA A 271 -28.58 37.92 -3.95
C ALA A 271 -27.72 39.20 -3.98
N VAL A 272 -26.39 39.07 -4.04
CA VAL A 272 -25.47 40.22 -4.12
C VAL A 272 -25.68 41.02 -5.40
N THR A 273 -25.83 40.36 -6.54
CA THR A 273 -26.10 41.05 -7.82
C THR A 273 -27.44 41.77 -7.83
N LEU A 274 -28.49 41.18 -7.26
CA LEU A 274 -29.80 41.82 -7.12
C LEU A 274 -29.75 43.05 -6.22
N VAL A 275 -29.08 42.96 -5.06
CA VAL A 275 -28.88 44.10 -4.16
C VAL A 275 -28.09 45.20 -4.87
N GLY A 276 -27.01 44.86 -5.57
CA GLY A 276 -26.23 45.80 -6.37
C GLY A 276 -27.06 46.51 -7.45
N ALA A 277 -27.92 45.77 -8.15
CA ALA A 277 -28.81 46.32 -9.18
C ALA A 277 -29.88 47.25 -8.58
N VAL A 278 -30.43 46.92 -7.40
CA VAL A 278 -31.38 47.77 -6.67
C VAL A 278 -30.71 49.05 -6.18
N CYS A 279 -29.52 48.95 -5.57
CA CYS A 279 -28.72 50.10 -5.16
C CYS A 279 -28.36 51.00 -6.34
N TYR A 280 -27.96 50.42 -7.48
CA TYR A 280 -27.65 51.16 -8.70
C TYR A 280 -28.87 51.89 -9.26
N ARG A 281 -30.04 51.22 -9.35
CA ARG A 281 -31.31 51.85 -9.76
C ARG A 281 -31.74 52.97 -8.81
N HIS A 282 -31.57 52.78 -7.51
CA HIS A 282 -31.91 53.81 -6.53
C HIS A 282 -30.99 55.05 -6.67
N ARG A 283 -29.69 54.84 -6.91
CA ARG A 283 -28.72 55.91 -7.14
C ARG A 283 -29.03 56.68 -8.43
N ARG A 284 -29.39 56.00 -9.52
CA ARG A 284 -29.81 56.66 -10.78
C ARG A 284 -31.06 57.52 -10.63
N ARG A 285 -32.04 57.10 -9.82
CA ARG A 285 -33.25 57.91 -9.53
C ARG A 285 -32.95 59.18 -8.74
N LYS A 286 -31.87 59.23 -7.97
CA LYS A 286 -31.44 60.44 -7.24
C LYS A 286 -30.67 61.47 -8.08
N VAL A 287 -30.23 61.10 -9.30
CA VAL A 287 -29.37 61.96 -10.15
C VAL A 287 -30.15 62.62 -11.30
N GLY A 288 -31.49 62.60 -11.26
CA GLY A 288 -32.35 63.18 -12.30
C GLY A 288 -33.20 64.35 -11.81
N TYR A 289 -32.59 65.46 -11.39
CA TYR A 289 -33.14 66.83 -11.45
C TYR A 289 -32.07 67.83 -10.98
N GLY A 290 -31.72 68.81 -11.82
CA GLY A 290 -30.77 69.88 -11.47
C GLY A 290 -30.04 70.49 -12.67
N ASP A 291 -30.76 71.39 -13.35
CA ASP A 291 -30.42 72.48 -14.28
C ASP A 291 -29.08 72.57 -15.04
N ILE A 292 -29.27 72.85 -16.34
CA ILE A 292 -28.31 73.36 -17.32
C ILE A 292 -28.15 74.86 -17.06
N ASP A 293 -26.94 75.34 -16.81
CA ASP A 293 -26.57 76.72 -17.08
C ASP A 293 -25.27 76.77 -17.89
N THR A 294 -25.37 77.43 -19.02
CA THR A 294 -24.33 77.68 -20.03
C THR A 294 -23.33 78.71 -19.54
N TYR A 295 -22.03 78.44 -19.69
CA TYR A 295 -21.04 79.49 -19.90
C TYR A 295 -20.01 79.07 -20.96
N ASN A 296 -20.02 79.83 -22.05
CA ASN A 296 -18.98 79.95 -23.06
C ASN A 296 -17.71 80.61 -22.47
N ILE A 297 -16.59 80.43 -23.17
CA ILE A 297 -15.32 81.21 -23.26
C ILE A 297 -14.16 80.20 -23.26
N ASP A 298 -13.11 80.26 -24.06
CA ASP A 298 -12.81 80.77 -25.40
C ASP A 298 -11.42 80.14 -25.72
N ALA A 299 -11.04 80.12 -26.99
CA ALA A 299 -9.79 79.52 -27.48
C ALA A 299 -8.54 80.40 -27.25
N SER A 300 -7.38 79.86 -27.64
CA SER A 300 -6.01 80.44 -27.68
C SER A 300 -5.26 80.43 -26.35
N ASP A 301 -3.95 80.24 -26.26
CA ASP A 301 -2.88 79.76 -27.14
C ASP A 301 -1.66 79.57 -26.21
N ASP A 302 -0.64 78.90 -26.73
CA ASP A 302 0.77 79.12 -26.43
C ASP A 302 1.51 78.40 -25.28
N ILE A 303 2.41 77.52 -25.76
CA ILE A 303 3.88 77.54 -25.60
C ILE A 303 4.53 76.77 -24.42
N SER A 304 5.39 75.86 -24.89
CA SER A 304 6.54 75.16 -24.29
C SER A 304 7.34 75.91 -23.22
N ILE A 305 7.85 75.18 -22.21
CA ILE A 305 9.13 74.42 -22.17
C ILE A 305 9.04 73.42 -21.02
#